data_AF-A0A1T5MHQ7-F1
#
_entry.id   AF-A0A1T5MHQ7-F1
#
_cell.length_a   1.000
_cell.length_b   1.000
_cell.length_c   1.000
_cell.angle_alpha   90.00
_cell.angle_beta   90.00
_cell.angle_gamma   90.00
#
_symmetry.space_group_name_H-M   'P 1'
#
loop_
_entity.id
_entity.type
_entity.pdbx_description
1 polymer ?
#
loop_
_entity_poly.entity_id
_entity_poly.type
_entity_poly.pdbx_seq_one_letter_code
_entity_poly.pdbx_strand_id
1 'polypeptide(L)' 'MNSEHKTKNMTMGKWQLARPYIVSQPYTNLFSLEEALKRGTIFADLYKPYINKESKFGKEENK' A
#
# COMPACT_ATOMS: atom_id res chain seq x y z
N MET A 1 -7.71 -16.19 -26.87
CA MET A 1 -9.17 -16.41 -26.76
C MET A 1 -9.72 -15.34 -25.84
N ASN A 2 -10.24 -14.24 -26.39
CA ASN A 2 -10.94 -13.21 -25.63
C ASN A 2 -12.41 -13.61 -25.59
N SER A 3 -12.80 -14.47 -24.64
CA SER A 3 -14.21 -14.63 -24.34
C SER A 3 -14.69 -13.37 -23.65
N GLU A 4 -15.44 -12.53 -24.38
CA GLU A 4 -16.18 -11.42 -23.79
C GLU A 4 -17.15 -11.96 -22.73
N HIS A 5 -16.72 -11.99 -21.48
CA HIS A 5 -17.59 -12.27 -20.37
C HIS A 5 -18.53 -11.07 -20.21
N LYS A 6 -19.71 -11.13 -20.82
CA LYS A 6 -20.79 -10.16 -20.55
C LYS A 6 -21.18 -10.30 -19.09
N THR A 7 -20.59 -9.48 -18.23
CA THR A 7 -20.98 -9.38 -16.83
C THR A 7 -22.36 -8.71 -16.78
N LYS A 8 -23.40 -9.51 -16.54
CA LYS A 8 -24.73 -9.00 -16.21
C LYS A 8 -24.62 -8.13 -14.94
N ASN A 9 -25.15 -6.91 -14.99
CA ASN A 9 -25.18 -6.03 -13.82
C ASN A 9 -26.01 -6.72 -12.73
N MET A 10 -25.40 -6.92 -11.56
CA MET A 10 -26.05 -7.62 -10.45
C MET A 10 -26.97 -6.63 -9.73
N THR A 11 -28.23 -7.00 -9.52
CA THR A 11 -29.27 -6.12 -8.94
C THR A 11 -29.79 -6.70 -7.62
N MET A 12 -30.01 -5.83 -6.62
CA MET A 12 -30.68 -6.17 -5.36
C MET A 12 -31.96 -5.34 -5.25
N GLY A 13 -33.09 -5.97 -5.57
CA GLY A 13 -34.37 -5.26 -5.74
C GLY A 13 -34.30 -4.28 -6.91
N LYS A 14 -34.63 -3.01 -6.66
CA LYS A 14 -34.55 -1.93 -7.66
C LYS A 14 -33.16 -1.29 -7.81
N TRP A 15 -32.19 -1.72 -7.01
CA TRP A 15 -30.85 -1.12 -6.96
C TRP A 15 -29.83 -1.94 -7.74
N GLN A 16 -28.94 -1.25 -8.46
CA GLN A 16 -27.77 -1.87 -9.09
C GLN A 16 -26.62 -1.93 -8.08
N LEU A 17 -26.00 -3.10 -7.96
CA LEU A 17 -24.81 -3.27 -7.14
C LEU A 17 -23.60 -2.60 -7.80
N ALA A 18 -22.68 -2.12 -6.96
CA ALA A 18 -21.41 -1.58 -7.42
C ALA A 18 -20.63 -2.67 -8.20
N ARG A 19 -19.99 -2.26 -9.29
CA ARG A 19 -19.13 -3.17 -10.05
C ARG A 19 -17.77 -3.25 -9.35
N PRO A 20 -17.16 -4.44 -9.26
CA PRO A 20 -15.76 -4.52 -8.88
C PRO A 20 -14.93 -3.80 -9.95
N TYR A 21 -14.08 -2.88 -9.52
CA TYR A 21 -13.14 -2.19 -10.39
C TYR A 21 -11.80 -2.09 -9.66
N ILE A 22 -10.71 -2.12 -10.43
CA ILE A 22 -9.37 -1.89 -9.89
C ILE A 22 -9.08 -0.41 -10.09
N VAL A 23 -8.93 0.32 -8.98
CA VAL A 23 -8.49 1.72 -9.03
C VAL A 23 -7.02 1.73 -9.45
N SER A 24 -6.65 2.57 -10.42
CA SER A 24 -5.25 2.92 -10.64
C SER A 24 -4.74 3.62 -9.38
N GLN A 25 -3.98 2.91 -8.56
CA GLN A 25 -3.35 3.49 -7.37
C GLN A 25 -2.14 4.31 -7.85
N PRO A 26 -2.18 5.66 -7.86
CA PRO A 26 -0.99 6.42 -8.14
C PRO A 26 -0.02 6.17 -6.99
N TYR A 27 1.11 5.53 -7.30
CA TYR A 27 2.17 5.33 -6.32
C TYR A 27 2.89 6.65 -6.08
N THR A 28 2.34 7.47 -5.20
CA THR A 28 3.02 8.63 -4.66
C THR A 28 4.03 8.16 -3.60
N ASN A 29 5.17 8.84 -3.48
CA ASN A 29 6.16 8.57 -2.43
C ASN A 29 6.86 7.19 -2.56
N LEU A 30 7.49 6.95 -3.72
CA LEU A 30 8.35 5.78 -3.95
C LEU A 30 9.80 6.08 -3.58
N PHE A 31 10.48 5.11 -3.00
CA PHE A 31 11.95 5.16 -2.91
C PHE A 31 12.57 4.97 -4.29
N SER A 32 13.80 5.45 -4.44
CA SER A 32 14.66 5.03 -5.56
C SER A 32 14.86 3.51 -5.50
N LEU A 33 15.14 2.88 -6.64
CA LEU A 33 15.36 1.42 -6.70
C LEU A 33 16.47 0.95 -5.76
N GLU A 34 17.57 1.70 -5.68
CA GLU A 34 18.68 1.38 -4.80
C GLU A 34 18.24 1.38 -3.32
N GLU A 35 17.47 2.38 -2.92
CA GLU A 35 16.97 2.52 -1.56
C GLU A 35 15.86 1.51 -1.23
N ALA A 36 14.99 1.23 -2.20
CA ALA A 36 13.95 0.21 -2.07
C ALA A 36 14.54 -1.18 -1.79
N LEU A 37 15.63 -1.53 -2.48
CA LEU A 37 16.35 -2.78 -2.26
C LEU A 37 16.98 -2.85 -0.86
N LYS A 38 17.54 -1.74 -0.36
CA LYS A 38 18.10 -1.67 1.00
C LYS A 38 17.02 -1.78 2.08
N ARG A 39 15.86 -1.18 1.84
CA ARG A 39 14.75 -1.10 2.81
C ARG A 39 13.80 -2.30 2.76
N GLY A 40 13.81 -3.07 1.66
CA GLY A 40 12.90 -4.21 1.44
C GLY A 40 11.48 -3.82 0.98
N THR A 41 11.26 -2.56 0.61
CA THR A 41 9.99 -2.05 0.08
C THR A 41 10.25 -0.85 -0.84
N ILE A 42 9.54 -0.75 -1.97
CA ILE A 42 9.56 0.44 -2.84
C ILE A 42 8.62 1.54 -2.32
N PHE A 43 7.61 1.15 -1.55
CA PHE A 43 6.61 2.06 -0.99
C PHE A 43 7.14 2.65 0.31
N ALA A 44 7.39 3.96 0.33
CA ALA A 44 7.91 4.65 1.50
C ALA A 44 6.94 4.61 2.68
N ASP A 45 5.64 4.67 2.40
CA ASP A 45 4.59 4.65 3.43
C ASP A 45 4.49 3.30 4.17
N LEU A 46 5.04 2.22 3.57
CA LEU A 46 5.11 0.90 4.21
C LEU A 46 6.39 0.70 5.02
N TYR A 47 7.36 1.62 4.91
CA TYR A 47 8.61 1.48 5.62
C TYR A 47 8.45 1.78 7.11
N LYS A 48 8.63 0.75 7.94
CA LYS A 48 8.64 0.85 9.40
C LYS A 48 9.94 0.25 9.93
N PRO A 49 10.98 1.06 10.23
CA PRO A 49 12.22 0.54 10.77
C PRO A 49 11.95 -0.09 12.14
N TYR A 50 12.57 -1.24 12.39
CA TYR A 50 12.55 -1.82 13.73
C TYR A 50 13.24 -0.86 14.70
N ILE A 51 12.54 -0.47 15.76
CA ILE A 51 13.14 0.32 16.84
C ILE A 51 14.12 -0.60 17.55
N ASN A 52 15.42 -0.32 17.45
CA ASN A 52 16.42 -1.00 18.27
C ASN A 52 16.08 -0.75 19.74
N LYS A 53 15.88 -1.81 20.51
CA LYS A 53 15.60 -1.72 21.96
C LYS A 53 16.68 -0.95 22.73
N GLU A 54 17.89 -0.87 22.17
CA GLU A 54 19.03 -0.14 22.71
C GLU A 54 18.88 1.39 22.61
N SER A 55 18.05 1.92 21.70
CA SER A 55 17.86 3.37 21.55
C SER A 55 16.83 3.98 22.52
N LYS A 56 16.19 3.14 23.36
CA LYS A 56 15.21 3.58 24.38
C LYS A 56 15.86 3.89 25.74
N PHE A 57 17.16 3.67 25.90
CA PHE A 57 17.89 3.81 27.17
C PHE A 57 18.94 4.94 27.19
N GLY A 58 18.93 5.89 26.24
CA GLY A 58 20.02 6.87 26.11
C GLY A 58 19.60 8.28 25.71
N LYS A 59 18.48 8.79 26.22
CA LYS A 59 18.18 10.24 26.21
C LYS A 59 17.60 10.70 27.55
N GLU A 60 18.31 10.40 28.62
CA GLU A 60 18.41 11.35 29.72
C GLU A 60 19.80 12.00 29.63
N GLU A 61 19.84 13.30 29.94
CA GLU A 61 21.02 14.15 30.20
C GLU A 61 21.79 14.69 28.96
N ASN A 62 22.06 15.99 28.77
CA ASN A 62 22.20 17.13 29.69
C ASN A 62 21.65 18.45 29.08
N LYS A 63 21.17 19.33 29.95
CA LYS A 63 20.86 20.76 29.71
C LYS A 63 22.01 21.60 30.26
#